data_AF-A0A2V8KIW9-F1
#
_entry.id   AF-A0A2V8KIW9-F1
#
_cell.length_a   1.000
_cell.length_b   1.000
_cell.length_c   1.000
_cell.angle_alpha   90.00
_cell.angle_beta   90.00
_cell.angle_gamma   90.00
#
_symmetry.space_group_name_H-M   'P 1'
#
loop_
_entity.id
_entity.type
_entity.pdbx_description
1 polymer ?
#
loop_
_entity_poly.entity_id
_entity_poly.type
_entity_poly.pdbx_seq_one_letter_code
_entity_poly.pdbx_strand_id
1 'polypeptide(L)' 'MPLDFARRILLRETLQIVDHIGQQGIFGGSLNVPHELAVDSKGNIDVGENFDGRRFQRFVYKGRGAPTGKTLPPPKP' A
#
# COMPACT_ATOMS: atom_id res chain seq x y z
N MET A 1 -17.44 -10.80 9.55
CA MET A 1 -16.12 -10.75 8.88
C MET A 1 -15.96 -9.34 8.35
N PRO A 2 -15.20 -8.44 9.00
CA PRO A 2 -15.01 -7.12 8.43
C PRO A 2 -14.28 -7.27 7.09
N LEU A 3 -14.81 -6.65 6.05
CA LEU A 3 -14.16 -6.52 4.76
C LEU A 3 -12.98 -5.57 4.94
N ASP A 4 -11.85 -6.14 5.37
CA ASP A 4 -10.59 -5.43 5.43
C ASP A 4 -10.00 -5.36 4.01
N PHE A 5 -10.21 -4.21 3.36
CA PHE A 5 -9.73 -3.88 2.02
C PHE A 5 -8.23 -3.51 1.99
N ALA A 6 -7.45 -3.92 2.99
CA ALA A 6 -6.00 -3.78 2.95
C ALA A 6 -5.40 -4.53 1.74
N ARG A 7 -4.46 -3.89 1.04
CA ARG A 7 -3.67 -4.53 -0.04
C ARG A 7 -2.62 -5.41 0.63
N ARG A 8 -2.91 -6.71 0.73
CA ARG A 8 -2.09 -7.67 1.47
C ARG A 8 -0.82 -8.05 0.72
N ILE A 9 0.26 -8.21 1.47
CA ILE A 9 1.52 -8.80 1.01
C ILE A 9 1.54 -10.24 1.50
N LEU A 10 1.75 -11.17 0.57
CA LEU A 10 1.70 -12.59 0.85
C LEU A 10 3.01 -13.27 0.46
N LEU A 11 3.40 -14.29 1.24
CA LEU A 11 4.42 -15.24 0.80
C LEU A 11 3.87 -16.04 -0.38
N ARG A 12 4.58 -16.01 -1.51
CA ARG A 12 4.10 -16.64 -2.75
C ARG A 12 3.84 -18.13 -2.60
N GLU A 13 4.68 -18.83 -1.84
CA GLU A 13 4.64 -20.29 -1.70
C GLU A 13 3.46 -20.77 -0.87
N THR A 14 3.13 -20.05 0.20
CA THR A 14 2.15 -20.49 1.21
C THR A 14 0.86 -19.67 1.17
N LEU A 15 0.85 -18.55 0.45
CA LEU A 15 -0.18 -17.51 0.52
C LEU A 15 -0.41 -16.97 1.94
N GLN A 16 0.56 -17.17 2.84
CA GLN A 16 0.51 -16.56 4.16
C GLN A 16 0.61 -15.04 4.02
N ILE A 17 -0.35 -14.32 4.59
CA ILE A 17 -0.30 -12.87 4.69
C ILE A 17 0.79 -12.51 5.69
N VAL A 18 1.76 -11.71 5.27
CA VAL A 18 2.88 -11.25 6.10
C VAL A 18 2.84 -9.77 6.40
N ASP A 19 2.16 -8.99 5.56
CA ASP A 19 2.00 -7.55 5.75
C ASP A 19 0.86 -6.99 4.89
N HIS A 20 0.68 -5.68 4.90
CA HIS A 20 -0.24 -4.94 4.03
C HIS A 20 0.26 -3.53 3.74
N ILE A 21 -0.24 -2.94 2.65
CA ILE A 21 -0.09 -1.51 2.37
C ILE A 21 -1.45 -0.82 2.35
N GLY A 22 -1.45 0.40 2.89
CA GLY A 22 -2.61 1.27 2.97
C GLY A 22 -3.73 0.77 3.88
N GLN A 23 -4.72 1.63 4.04
CA GLN A 23 -5.93 1.43 4.84
C GLN A 23 -7.08 2.20 4.19
N GLN A 24 -8.34 1.90 4.50
CA GLN A 24 -9.46 2.68 3.99
C GLN A 24 -9.30 4.18 4.35
N GLY A 25 -9.48 5.09 3.39
CA GLY A 25 -9.53 6.53 3.65
C GLY A 25 -9.03 7.43 2.52
N ILE A 26 -9.11 8.74 2.74
CA ILE A 26 -8.87 9.79 1.73
C ILE A 26 -7.55 10.55 1.90
N PHE A 27 -6.79 10.27 2.96
CA PHE A 27 -5.49 10.90 3.22
C PHE A 27 -4.35 10.14 2.55
N GLY A 28 -3.16 10.76 2.47
CA GLY A 28 -1.98 10.13 1.90
C GLY A 28 -1.64 8.82 2.61
N GLY A 29 -1.41 7.76 1.84
CA GLY A 29 -1.15 6.41 2.36
C GLY A 29 -2.42 5.58 2.62
N SER A 30 -3.59 6.19 2.74
CA SER A 30 -4.88 5.48 2.70
C SER A 30 -5.34 5.27 1.25
N LEU A 31 -6.29 4.37 1.00
CA LEU A 31 -6.95 4.13 -0.29
C LEU A 31 -8.47 4.15 -0.08
N ASN A 32 -9.22 4.74 -0.99
CA ASN A 32 -10.67 4.84 -0.98
C ASN A 32 -11.32 3.88 -1.99
N VAL A 33 -11.01 4.04 -3.28
CA VAL A 33 -11.56 3.21 -4.36
C VAL A 33 -10.45 2.83 -5.37
N PRO A 34 -9.48 1.99 -4.97
CA PRO A 34 -8.36 1.63 -5.83
C PRO A 34 -8.82 0.70 -6.95
N HIS A 35 -8.60 1.12 -8.20
CA HIS A 35 -9.04 0.38 -9.39
C HIS A 35 -7.88 -0.09 -10.25
N GLU A 36 -6.77 0.63 -10.23
CA GLU A 36 -5.61 0.36 -11.08
C GLU A 36 -4.35 0.15 -10.24
N LEU A 37 -3.46 -0.71 -10.72
CA LEU A 37 -2.20 -1.05 -10.08
C LEU A 37 -1.10 -1.23 -11.13
N ALA A 38 0.00 -0.51 -10.97
CA ALA A 38 1.21 -0.69 -11.76
C ALA A 38 2.43 -0.84 -10.85
N VAL A 39 3.45 -1.55 -11.35
CA VAL A 39 4.74 -1.70 -10.67
C VAL A 39 5.84 -1.26 -11.62
N ASP A 40 6.71 -0.35 -11.15
CA ASP A 40 7.84 0.11 -11.95
C ASP A 40 9.07 -0.82 -11.81
N SER A 41 10.10 -0.59 -12.63
CA SER A 41 11.33 -1.41 -12.60
C SER A 41 12.16 -1.27 -11.31
N LYS A 42 11.84 -0.31 -10.44
CA LYS A 42 12.45 -0.14 -9.12
C LYS A 42 11.64 -0.83 -8.01
N GLY A 43 10.50 -1.44 -8.36
CA GLY A 43 9.61 -2.12 -7.44
C GLY A 43 8.63 -1.19 -6.72
N ASN A 44 8.52 0.08 -7.11
CA ASN A 44 7.50 0.97 -6.55
C ASN A 44 6.13 0.55 -7.06
N ILE A 45 5.11 0.78 -6.23
CA ILE A 45 3.72 0.46 -6.55
C ILE A 45 2.95 1.75 -6.77
N ASP A 46 2.38 1.92 -7.96
CA ASP A 46 1.50 3.04 -8.29
C ASP A 46 0.05 2.54 -8.28
N VAL A 47 -0.81 3.25 -7.54
CA VAL A 47 -2.24 2.93 -7.40
C VAL A 47 -3.07 4.08 -7.94
N GLY A 48 -3.95 3.78 -8.89
CA GLY A 48 -4.97 4.70 -9.40
C GLY A 48 -6.31 4.47 -8.72
N GLU A 49 -6.97 5.55 -8.31
CA GLU A 49 -8.28 5.50 -7.67
C GLU A 49 -9.37 6.14 -8.53
N ASN A 50 -10.51 5.45 -8.62
CA ASN A 50 -11.67 5.89 -9.40
C ASN A 50 -12.64 6.74 -8.57
N PHE A 51 -13.68 7.25 -9.25
CA PHE A 51 -14.75 8.08 -8.68
C PHE A 51 -14.21 9.34 -7.99
N ASP A 52 -14.41 9.44 -6.69
CA ASP A 52 -14.04 10.59 -5.88
C ASP A 52 -12.60 10.50 -5.36
N GLY A 53 -11.90 9.39 -5.62
CA GLY A 53 -10.49 9.25 -5.27
C GLY A 53 -9.61 10.26 -6.02
N ARG A 54 -9.88 10.47 -7.32
CA ARG A 54 -9.25 11.47 -8.24
C ARG A 54 -7.74 11.68 -8.00
N ARG A 55 -7.03 10.60 -7.69
CA ARG A 55 -5.61 10.66 -7.35
C ARG A 55 -4.90 9.38 -7.77
N PHE A 56 -3.60 9.56 -8.01
CA PHE A 56 -2.64 8.47 -8.07
C PHE A 56 -1.73 8.56 -6.84
N GLN A 57 -1.42 7.42 -6.25
CA GLN A 57 -0.49 7.34 -5.13
C GLN A 57 0.62 6.36 -5.42
N ARG A 58 1.86 6.79 -5.17
CA ARG A 58 3.05 5.97 -5.27
C ARG A 58 3.48 5.49 -3.89
N PHE A 59 3.54 4.18 -3.70
CA PHE A 59 4.17 3.53 -2.57
C PHE A 59 5.61 3.19 -2.93
N VAL A 60 6.55 3.97 -2.37
CA VAL A 60 7.98 3.83 -2.67
C VAL A 60 8.53 2.59 -1.99
N TYR A 61 9.11 1.68 -2.75
CA TYR A 61 9.76 0.50 -2.21
C TYR A 61 11.08 0.89 -1.53
N LYS A 62 11.23 0.47 -0.27
CA LYS A 62 12.40 0.78 0.57
C LYS A 62 13.30 -0.43 0.86
N GLY A 63 13.06 -1.56 0.18
CA GLY A 63 13.76 -2.82 0.45
C GLY A 63 12.93 -3.79 1.29
N ARG A 64 13.48 -5.00 1.49
CA ARG A 64 12.86 -6.03 2.34
C ARG A 64 13.34 -5.89 3.79
N GLY A 65 12.46 -6.18 4.73
CA GLY A 65 12.76 -6.18 6.16
C GLY A 65 11.96 -5.13 6.93
N ALA A 66 12.12 -5.12 8.24
CA ALA A 66 11.48 -4.13 9.09
C ALA A 66 11.98 -2.72 8.74
N PRO A 67 11.11 -1.69 8.75
CA PRO A 67 11.55 -0.32 8.52
C PRO A 67 12.53 0.12 9.62
N THR A 68 13.57 0.85 9.24
CA THR A 68 14.58 1.38 10.17
C THR A 68 14.96 2.81 9.82
N GLY A 69 15.36 3.59 10.82
CA GLY A 69 15.82 4.97 10.64
C GLY A 69 14.86 5.81 9.78
N LYS A 70 15.33 6.27 8.61
CA LYS A 70 14.59 7.15 7.70
C LYS A 70 13.39 6.50 7.00
N THR A 71 13.22 5.18 7.09
CA THR A 71 12.08 4.47 6.48
C THR A 71 10.97 4.21 7.49
N LEU A 72 11.14 4.60 8.76
CA LEU A 72 10.07 4.54 9.75
C LEU A 72 8.90 5.42 9.28
N PRO A 73 7.65 4.94 9.43
CA PRO A 73 6.49 5.77 9.15
C PRO A 73 6.51 7.01 10.08
N PRO A 74 5.99 8.15 9.60
CA PRO A 74 5.86 9.33 10.43
C PRO A 74 5.00 9.02 11.67
N PRO A 75 5.22 9.70 12.80
CA PRO A 75 4.34 9.59 13.95
C PRO A 75 2.90 9.84 13.52
N LYS A 76 1.96 9.03 14.00
CA LYS A 76 0.55 9.33 13.81
C LYS A 76 0.26 10.67 14.53
N PRO A 77 -0.58 11.54 13.93
CA PRO A 77 -1.06 12.75 14.62
C PRO A 77 -1.70 12.43 15.96
#